data_AF-A0A1D3JFR1-F1
#
_entry.id   AF-A0A1D3JFR1-F1
#
_cell.length_a   1.000
_cell.length_b   1.000
_cell.length_c   1.000
_cell.angle_alpha   90.00
_cell.angle_beta   90.00
_cell.angle_gamma   90.00
#
_symmetry.space_group_name_H-M   'P 1'
#
loop_
_entity.id
_entity.type
_entity.pdbx_description
1 polymer ?
#
loop_
_entity_poly.entity_id
_entity_poly.type
_entity_poly.pdbx_seq_one_letter_code
_entity_poly.pdbx_strand_id
1 'polypeptide(L)'
;MDIESEIGENEHNQSILLCSNKISGSSRSSEIMPICKKFVNFFTKLDSKYSQSANTHTSKKYPEFLNCWLNHQLRDKNITAASTFNLYKHIQDNLNDIKASDKLKNKIYEINSTDFDKTNILYELYKILYNFDKLYSNNCSEFLTKLKQYYNKGWKKCYEKRDDKFHTALDLFRKTYEKRLSSISNSCKDKGLLVLPELVSSELSQMTSTSAGKIGLNLTLNKERQFVNELPRITDEYPNLKELLSQQYNLLYEHDRNAHKDRIMKILREFIDYCTKNYGNENLEPFLKEFFSEFYSQKVSHYEDIYLECSRNMKSNHYCTEYQECRKLLGFNLFSLKGNIEDYILSKSKLFKGKNTLKGNPSYEEQEDNAVPNVTPALVGTVVGGFFLSYFLFKFTPFGPWVHRVILKDEEYLPNFDEENFQYLYEYYPEYDYFNPDYENVNIAYYPS
;
A
#
# COMPACT_ATOMS: atom_id res chain seq x y z
N MET A 1 15.16 -0.05 -12.92
CA MET A 1 15.84 -0.96 -13.86
C MET A 1 15.96 -0.23 -15.18
N ASP A 2 17.12 0.40 -15.42
CA ASP A 2 17.47 0.98 -16.72
C ASP A 2 18.62 0.18 -17.33
N ILE A 3 18.49 -1.15 -17.21
CA ILE A 3 19.25 -2.13 -17.99
C ILE A 3 19.17 -1.73 -19.47
N GLU A 4 18.06 -1.14 -19.94
CA GLU A 4 17.95 -0.62 -21.31
C GLU A 4 18.95 0.49 -21.67
N SER A 5 19.50 1.22 -20.70
CA SER A 5 20.37 2.38 -20.95
C SER A 5 21.85 2.16 -20.69
N GLU A 6 22.21 1.19 -19.85
CA GLU A 6 23.60 0.72 -19.69
C GLU A 6 24.00 -0.26 -20.80
N ILE A 7 23.02 -0.68 -21.61
CA ILE A 7 23.23 -1.57 -22.75
C ILE A 7 23.33 -0.72 -24.01
N GLY A 8 24.56 -0.32 -24.36
CA GLY A 8 24.86 0.15 -25.71
C GLY A 8 24.38 -0.85 -26.77
N GLU A 9 23.87 -0.32 -27.89
CA GLU A 9 23.40 -1.06 -29.07
C GLU A 9 24.53 -1.80 -29.80
N ASN A 10 25.15 -2.79 -29.16
CA ASN A 10 25.89 -3.79 -29.90
C ASN A 10 24.96 -4.96 -30.17
N GLU A 11 24.42 -5.00 -31.39
CA GLU A 11 23.60 -6.09 -31.89
C GLU A 11 24.44 -7.38 -31.89
N HIS A 12 24.24 -8.24 -30.89
CA HIS A 12 24.97 -9.50 -30.81
C HIS A 12 24.51 -10.44 -31.91
N ASN A 13 25.42 -11.16 -32.58
CA ASN A 13 25.11 -12.21 -33.56
C ASN A 13 24.05 -13.21 -33.07
N GLN A 14 23.99 -13.46 -31.75
CA GLN A 14 22.99 -14.29 -31.09
C GLN A 14 21.55 -13.74 -31.21
N SER A 15 21.37 -12.42 -31.11
CA SER A 15 20.06 -11.76 -31.28
C SER A 15 19.57 -11.89 -32.72
N ILE A 16 20.48 -11.81 -33.69
CA ILE A 16 20.18 -12.03 -35.10
C ILE A 16 19.79 -13.49 -35.33
N LEU A 17 20.55 -14.44 -34.77
CA LEU A 17 20.30 -15.89 -34.92
C LEU A 17 18.90 -16.29 -34.46
N LEU A 18 18.53 -15.91 -33.23
CA LEU A 18 17.28 -16.35 -32.62
C LEU A 18 16.08 -15.56 -33.18
N CYS A 19 16.18 -14.24 -33.35
CA CYS A 19 14.99 -13.43 -33.65
C CYS A 19 14.70 -13.27 -35.15
N SER A 20 15.71 -13.29 -36.02
CA SER A 20 15.56 -12.79 -37.41
C SER A 20 15.00 -13.80 -38.41
N ASN A 21 15.17 -15.11 -38.15
CA ASN A 21 14.98 -16.13 -39.19
C ASN A 21 13.56 -16.73 -39.28
N LYS A 22 12.69 -16.57 -38.27
CA LYS A 22 11.37 -17.28 -38.26
C LYS A 22 10.17 -16.53 -37.65
N ILE A 23 10.35 -15.35 -37.04
CA ILE A 23 9.23 -14.55 -36.46
C ILE A 23 8.45 -13.78 -37.56
N SER A 24 9.00 -13.74 -38.78
CA SER A 24 8.52 -13.01 -39.96
C SER A 24 7.13 -13.41 -40.47
N GLY A 25 6.56 -14.53 -40.00
CA GLY A 25 5.20 -14.96 -40.36
C GLY A 25 4.07 -14.34 -39.54
N SER A 26 4.35 -13.54 -38.50
CA SER A 26 3.32 -12.91 -37.66
C SER A 26 2.91 -11.53 -38.17
N SER A 27 1.61 -11.20 -38.09
CA SER A 27 1.04 -9.91 -38.50
C SER A 27 1.57 -8.70 -37.73
N ARG A 28 2.31 -8.91 -36.61
CA ARG A 28 2.93 -7.87 -35.78
C ARG A 28 4.44 -8.06 -35.62
N SER A 29 5.09 -8.65 -36.62
CA SER A 29 6.53 -8.92 -36.61
C SER A 29 7.38 -7.67 -36.36
N SER A 30 6.96 -6.50 -36.82
CA SER A 30 7.64 -5.22 -36.59
C SER A 30 7.69 -4.77 -35.12
N GLU A 31 6.72 -5.19 -34.30
CA GLU A 31 6.66 -4.86 -32.86
C GLU A 31 7.30 -5.95 -32.00
N ILE A 32 7.19 -7.21 -32.43
CA ILE A 32 7.72 -8.37 -31.70
C ILE A 32 9.24 -8.48 -31.88
N MET A 33 9.75 -8.14 -33.06
CA MET A 33 11.18 -8.28 -33.38
C MET A 33 12.08 -7.44 -32.44
N PRO A 34 11.80 -6.15 -32.16
CA PRO A 34 12.57 -5.38 -31.20
C PRO A 34 12.53 -5.97 -29.78
N ILE A 35 11.38 -6.49 -29.35
CA ILE A 35 11.23 -7.11 -28.03
C ILE A 35 12.09 -8.38 -27.94
N CYS A 36 12.03 -9.25 -28.96
CA CYS A 36 12.85 -10.45 -29.02
C CYS A 36 14.36 -10.12 -28.98
N LYS A 37 14.80 -9.15 -29.79
CA LYS A 37 16.23 -8.74 -29.80
C LYS A 37 16.68 -8.24 -28.44
N LYS A 38 15.88 -7.40 -27.78
CA LYS A 38 16.14 -6.94 -26.41
C LYS A 38 16.17 -8.10 -25.40
N PHE A 39 15.24 -9.05 -25.49
CA PHE A 39 15.22 -10.25 -24.66
C PHE A 39 16.53 -11.03 -24.75
N VAL A 40 16.99 -11.33 -25.97
CA VAL A 40 18.23 -12.09 -26.18
C VAL A 40 19.43 -11.31 -25.63
N ASN A 41 19.50 -10.00 -25.89
CA ASN A 41 20.59 -9.17 -25.36
C ASN A 41 20.61 -9.15 -23.83
N PHE A 42 19.44 -9.09 -23.18
CA PHE A 42 19.33 -9.14 -21.72
C PHE A 42 19.80 -10.50 -21.19
N PHE A 43 19.34 -11.58 -21.81
CA PHE A 43 19.79 -12.93 -21.47
C PHE A 43 21.30 -13.03 -21.58
N THR A 44 21.91 -12.71 -22.72
CA THR A 44 23.35 -12.86 -22.93
C THR A 44 24.17 -12.09 -21.89
N LYS A 45 23.73 -10.87 -21.53
CA LYS A 45 24.43 -10.06 -20.52
C LYS A 45 24.30 -10.61 -19.11
N LEU A 46 23.10 -10.98 -18.69
CA LEU A 46 22.87 -11.61 -17.38
C LEU A 46 23.62 -12.95 -17.30
N ASP A 47 23.56 -13.72 -18.37
CA ASP A 47 24.22 -15.01 -18.48
C ASP A 47 25.73 -14.87 -18.32
N SER A 48 26.36 -13.97 -19.09
CA SER A 48 27.77 -13.63 -18.97
C SER A 48 28.15 -13.21 -17.54
N LYS A 49 27.33 -12.35 -16.94
CA LYS A 49 27.59 -11.80 -15.60
C LYS A 49 27.54 -12.87 -14.51
N TYR A 50 26.57 -13.77 -14.58
CA TYR A 50 26.37 -14.82 -13.58
C TYR A 50 27.03 -16.16 -13.95
N SER A 51 27.74 -16.23 -15.08
CA SER A 51 28.47 -17.44 -15.51
C SER A 51 29.59 -17.83 -14.54
N GLN A 52 30.16 -16.87 -13.80
CA GLN A 52 31.25 -17.10 -12.85
C GLN A 52 30.78 -17.23 -11.39
N SER A 53 29.53 -16.87 -11.09
CA SER A 53 28.93 -16.91 -9.75
C SER A 53 27.90 -18.05 -9.60
N ALA A 54 28.19 -19.18 -10.25
CA ALA A 54 27.38 -20.39 -10.21
C ALA A 54 27.10 -20.76 -8.75
N ASN A 55 25.85 -20.55 -8.31
CA ASN A 55 25.27 -20.82 -6.98
C ASN A 55 24.87 -19.61 -6.12
N THR A 56 24.97 -18.36 -6.59
CA THR A 56 24.25 -17.27 -5.90
C THR A 56 22.76 -17.39 -6.15
N HIS A 57 21.92 -16.97 -5.20
CA HIS A 57 20.46 -16.97 -5.35
C HIS A 57 20.02 -16.25 -6.65
N THR A 58 20.71 -15.16 -6.98
CA THR A 58 20.50 -14.34 -8.19
C THR A 58 20.76 -15.10 -9.49
N SER A 59 21.81 -15.92 -9.55
CA SER A 59 22.13 -16.74 -10.74
C SER A 59 21.04 -17.75 -11.10
N LYS A 60 20.22 -18.17 -10.12
CA LYS A 60 19.12 -19.13 -10.31
C LYS A 60 17.82 -18.49 -10.76
N LYS A 61 17.66 -17.18 -10.53
CA LYS A 61 16.38 -16.47 -10.60
C LYS A 61 16.26 -15.43 -11.72
N TYR A 62 17.38 -15.02 -12.34
CA TYR A 62 17.30 -14.10 -13.48
C TYR A 62 16.45 -14.59 -14.68
N PRO A 63 16.28 -15.91 -14.93
CA PRO A 63 15.33 -16.38 -15.94
C PRO A 63 13.87 -16.00 -15.66
N GLU A 64 13.46 -16.03 -14.39
CA GLU A 64 12.14 -15.62 -13.92
C GLU A 64 11.93 -14.11 -14.14
N PHE A 65 12.97 -13.32 -13.87
CA PHE A 65 12.98 -11.90 -14.21
C PHE A 65 12.81 -11.68 -15.72
N LEU A 66 13.56 -12.41 -16.56
CA LEU A 66 13.44 -12.31 -18.01
C LEU A 66 12.04 -12.66 -18.51
N ASN A 67 11.40 -13.67 -17.92
CA ASN A 67 10.03 -14.01 -18.25
C ASN A 67 9.04 -12.92 -17.85
N CYS A 68 9.22 -12.32 -16.67
CA CYS A 68 8.41 -11.18 -16.21
C CYS A 68 8.57 -9.98 -17.16
N TRP A 69 9.81 -9.61 -17.49
CA TRP A 69 10.09 -8.52 -18.42
C TRP A 69 9.45 -8.78 -19.79
N LEU A 70 9.57 -9.99 -20.34
CA LEU A 70 8.99 -10.33 -21.63
C LEU A 70 7.45 -10.22 -21.62
N ASN A 71 6.81 -10.77 -20.59
CA ASN A 71 5.35 -10.66 -20.41
C ASN A 71 4.90 -9.19 -20.35
N HIS A 72 5.65 -8.34 -19.64
CA HIS A 72 5.36 -6.91 -19.51
C HIS A 72 5.43 -6.20 -20.87
N GLN A 73 6.52 -6.39 -21.62
CA GLN A 73 6.70 -5.74 -22.92
C GLN A 73 5.60 -6.11 -23.92
N LEU A 74 5.18 -7.37 -23.93
CA LEU A 74 4.14 -7.85 -24.84
C LEU A 74 2.76 -7.31 -24.47
N ARG A 75 2.43 -7.25 -23.17
CA ARG A 75 1.15 -6.71 -22.68
C ARG A 75 1.08 -5.19 -22.86
N ASP A 76 2.16 -4.46 -22.60
CA ASP A 76 2.24 -3.01 -22.85
C ASP A 76 1.98 -2.62 -24.30
N LYS A 77 2.44 -3.46 -25.24
CA LYS A 77 2.21 -3.29 -26.69
C LYS A 77 0.87 -3.88 -27.15
N ASN A 78 0.05 -4.39 -26.23
CA ASN A 78 -1.20 -5.09 -26.52
C ASN A 78 -1.03 -6.21 -27.57
N ILE A 79 0.09 -6.95 -27.54
CA ILE A 79 0.33 -8.07 -28.45
C ILE A 79 -0.72 -9.16 -28.22
N THR A 80 -1.26 -9.73 -29.30
CA THR A 80 -2.36 -10.71 -29.21
C THR A 80 -1.88 -12.03 -28.62
N ALA A 81 -2.76 -12.75 -27.91
CA ALA A 81 -2.43 -14.05 -27.31
C ALA A 81 -1.81 -15.04 -28.32
N ALA A 82 -2.31 -15.09 -29.55
CA ALA A 82 -1.75 -15.93 -30.61
C ALA A 82 -0.30 -15.54 -30.98
N SER A 83 -0.01 -14.23 -31.06
CA SER A 83 1.33 -13.75 -31.39
C SER A 83 2.29 -13.92 -30.22
N THR A 84 1.81 -13.73 -28.99
CA THR A 84 2.52 -14.06 -27.75
C THR A 84 2.89 -15.55 -27.78
N PHE A 85 1.92 -16.45 -27.90
CA PHE A 85 2.18 -17.90 -27.96
C PHE A 85 3.25 -18.27 -29.00
N ASN A 86 3.14 -17.72 -30.22
CA ASN A 86 4.11 -17.97 -31.28
C ASN A 86 5.53 -17.52 -30.91
N LEU A 87 5.69 -16.36 -30.26
CA LEU A 87 6.99 -15.89 -29.79
C LEU A 87 7.58 -16.81 -28.72
N TYR A 88 6.78 -17.21 -27.73
CA TYR A 88 7.25 -18.07 -26.63
C TYR A 88 7.67 -19.43 -27.15
N LYS A 89 6.83 -20.05 -28.00
CA LYS A 89 7.16 -21.31 -28.66
C LYS A 89 8.45 -21.18 -29.48
N HIS A 90 8.57 -20.11 -30.26
CA HIS A 90 9.77 -19.85 -31.05
C HIS A 90 11.03 -19.69 -30.17
N ILE A 91 10.96 -18.95 -29.07
CA ILE A 91 12.09 -18.83 -28.13
C ILE A 91 12.46 -20.21 -27.60
N GLN A 92 11.49 -20.98 -27.11
CA GLN A 92 11.69 -22.30 -26.52
C GLN A 92 12.31 -23.31 -27.51
N ASP A 93 11.83 -23.33 -28.75
CA ASP A 93 12.31 -24.24 -29.81
C ASP A 93 13.74 -23.93 -30.25
N ASN A 94 14.20 -22.68 -30.07
CA ASN A 94 15.49 -22.20 -30.58
C ASN A 94 16.46 -21.75 -29.44
N LEU A 95 16.23 -22.14 -28.18
CA LEU A 95 17.14 -21.82 -27.06
C LEU A 95 18.58 -22.33 -27.25
N ASN A 96 18.74 -23.42 -28.00
CA ASN A 96 20.06 -24.00 -28.32
C ASN A 96 20.94 -23.04 -29.14
N ASP A 97 20.33 -22.20 -29.98
CA ASP A 97 21.03 -21.25 -30.85
C ASP A 97 21.86 -20.22 -30.05
N ILE A 98 21.46 -20.00 -28.80
CA ILE A 98 22.11 -19.08 -27.86
C ILE A 98 22.66 -19.79 -26.62
N LYS A 99 22.75 -21.14 -26.64
CA LYS A 99 23.21 -21.98 -25.52
C LYS A 99 22.45 -21.71 -24.20
N ALA A 100 21.17 -21.36 -24.29
CA ALA A 100 20.36 -20.97 -23.15
C ALA A 100 19.51 -22.11 -22.55
N SER A 101 19.50 -23.29 -23.18
CA SER A 101 18.60 -24.39 -22.82
C SER A 101 18.70 -24.81 -21.35
N ASP A 102 19.91 -24.89 -20.79
CA ASP A 102 20.08 -25.30 -19.39
C ASP A 102 19.51 -24.28 -18.38
N LYS A 103 19.29 -23.03 -18.82
CA LYS A 103 18.92 -21.90 -17.97
C LYS A 103 17.50 -21.41 -18.19
N LEU A 104 17.00 -21.42 -19.43
CA LEU A 104 15.71 -20.85 -19.82
C LEU A 104 14.63 -21.88 -20.17
N LYS A 105 14.99 -23.15 -20.39
CA LYS A 105 14.03 -24.18 -20.80
C LYS A 105 12.90 -24.30 -19.79
N ASN A 106 11.66 -24.15 -20.27
CA ASN A 106 10.42 -24.19 -19.46
C ASN A 106 10.29 -23.03 -18.45
N LYS A 107 11.19 -22.03 -18.48
CA LYS A 107 11.12 -20.84 -17.62
C LYS A 107 10.50 -19.63 -18.30
N ILE A 108 10.36 -19.68 -19.63
CA ILE A 108 9.74 -18.63 -20.44
C ILE A 108 8.33 -19.10 -20.80
N TYR A 109 7.31 -18.47 -20.20
CA TYR A 109 5.89 -18.81 -20.39
C TYR A 109 4.98 -17.59 -20.19
N GLU A 110 3.79 -17.61 -20.77
CA GLU A 110 2.80 -16.58 -20.54
C GLU A 110 2.29 -16.65 -19.09
N ILE A 111 2.46 -15.57 -18.33
CA ILE A 111 1.95 -15.46 -16.96
C ILE A 111 0.45 -15.16 -17.05
N ASN A 112 -0.38 -15.89 -16.31
CA ASN A 112 -1.82 -15.63 -16.26
C ASN A 112 -2.11 -14.19 -15.79
N SER A 113 -3.27 -13.64 -16.16
CA SER A 113 -3.58 -12.23 -15.92
C SER A 113 -3.56 -11.83 -14.43
N THR A 114 -4.02 -12.71 -13.53
CA THR A 114 -4.11 -12.40 -12.10
C THR A 114 -2.73 -12.30 -11.47
N ASP A 115 -1.82 -13.22 -11.79
CA ASP A 115 -0.45 -13.21 -11.30
C ASP A 115 0.37 -12.13 -11.99
N PHE A 116 0.15 -11.91 -13.29
CA PHE A 116 0.80 -10.85 -14.03
C PHE A 116 0.49 -9.48 -13.42
N ASP A 117 -0.77 -9.19 -13.06
CA ASP A 117 -1.12 -7.92 -12.42
C ASP A 117 -0.30 -7.67 -11.14
N LYS A 118 -0.12 -8.71 -10.32
CA LYS A 118 0.64 -8.63 -9.06
C LYS A 118 2.12 -8.43 -9.34
N THR A 119 2.70 -9.23 -10.23
CA THR A 119 4.10 -9.09 -10.64
C THR A 119 4.36 -7.74 -11.31
N ASN A 120 3.43 -7.23 -12.12
CA ASN A 120 3.52 -5.94 -12.79
C ASN A 120 3.56 -4.78 -11.79
N ILE A 121 2.75 -4.82 -10.73
CA ILE A 121 2.79 -3.82 -9.65
C ILE A 121 4.19 -3.75 -9.03
N LEU A 122 4.77 -4.90 -8.66
CA LEU A 122 6.11 -4.97 -8.07
C LEU A 122 7.17 -4.49 -9.07
N TYR A 123 7.08 -4.93 -10.32
CA TYR A 123 7.99 -4.52 -11.39
C TYR A 123 8.02 -3.01 -11.58
N GLU A 124 6.85 -2.36 -11.68
CA GLU A 124 6.76 -0.92 -11.85
C GLU A 124 7.27 -0.16 -10.62
N LEU A 125 6.99 -0.64 -9.41
CA LEU A 125 7.51 -0.08 -8.16
C LEU A 125 9.06 -0.08 -8.13
N TYR A 126 9.69 -1.23 -8.41
CA TYR A 126 11.14 -1.33 -8.46
C TYR A 126 11.74 -0.53 -9.63
N LYS A 127 11.07 -0.51 -10.78
CA LYS A 127 11.49 0.30 -11.93
C LYS A 127 11.55 1.79 -11.57
N ILE A 128 10.51 2.30 -10.92
CA ILE A 128 10.45 3.69 -10.44
C ILE A 128 11.57 3.96 -9.41
N LEU A 129 11.73 3.09 -8.42
CA LEU A 129 12.74 3.24 -7.38
C LEU A 129 14.16 3.25 -7.94
N TYR A 130 14.52 2.26 -8.76
CA TYR A 130 15.90 2.12 -9.27
C TYR A 130 16.24 3.12 -10.38
N ASN A 131 15.25 3.69 -11.06
CA ASN A 131 15.49 4.74 -12.04
C ASN A 131 15.38 6.14 -11.42
N PHE A 132 15.32 6.24 -10.09
CA PHE A 132 15.17 7.51 -9.38
C PHE A 132 16.24 8.53 -9.77
N ASP A 133 17.51 8.19 -9.58
CA ASP A 133 18.63 9.13 -9.76
C ASP A 133 18.67 9.69 -11.19
N LYS A 134 18.35 8.83 -12.17
CA LYS A 134 18.42 9.15 -13.60
C LYS A 134 17.18 9.87 -14.13
N LEU A 135 15.98 9.40 -13.79
CA LEU A 135 14.73 9.89 -14.41
C LEU A 135 13.95 10.86 -13.53
N TYR A 136 14.18 10.82 -12.21
CA TYR A 136 13.27 11.44 -11.24
C TYR A 136 13.93 12.35 -10.20
N SER A 137 15.26 12.37 -10.10
CA SER A 137 15.99 13.24 -9.16
C SER A 137 15.58 14.72 -9.28
N ASN A 138 15.28 15.17 -10.51
CA ASN A 138 14.78 16.53 -10.79
C ASN A 138 13.26 16.59 -10.98
N ASN A 139 12.55 15.46 -10.91
CA ASN A 139 11.11 15.35 -11.13
C ASN A 139 10.42 14.48 -10.06
N CYS A 140 10.59 14.90 -8.80
CA CYS A 140 10.03 14.23 -7.63
C CYS A 140 8.49 14.10 -7.68
N SER A 141 7.78 15.04 -8.30
CA SER A 141 6.32 15.01 -8.38
C SER A 141 5.83 13.79 -9.16
N GLU A 142 6.45 13.52 -10.32
CA GLU A 142 6.13 12.37 -11.13
C GLU A 142 6.49 11.06 -10.41
N PHE A 143 7.66 11.02 -9.76
CA PHE A 143 8.07 9.87 -8.96
C PHE A 143 7.08 9.54 -7.85
N LEU A 144 6.73 10.52 -7.03
CA LEU A 144 5.81 10.32 -5.91
C LEU A 144 4.42 9.94 -6.41
N THR A 145 3.94 10.54 -7.50
CA THR A 145 2.64 10.22 -8.12
C THR A 145 2.61 8.75 -8.57
N LYS A 146 3.64 8.30 -9.29
CA LYS A 146 3.73 6.91 -9.75
C LYS A 146 3.91 5.92 -8.59
N LEU A 147 4.75 6.27 -7.61
CA LEU A 147 4.95 5.48 -6.39
C LEU A 147 3.62 5.28 -5.66
N LYS A 148 2.86 6.36 -5.44
CA LYS A 148 1.52 6.33 -4.86
C LYS A 148 0.57 5.44 -5.63
N GLN A 149 0.52 5.59 -6.94
CA GLN A 149 -0.37 4.81 -7.80
C GLN A 149 -0.13 3.31 -7.66
N TYR A 150 1.10 2.85 -7.83
CA TYR A 150 1.40 1.41 -7.80
C TYR A 150 1.42 0.84 -6.39
N TYR A 151 1.91 1.59 -5.39
CA TYR A 151 1.94 1.10 -4.01
C TYR A 151 0.52 0.90 -3.49
N ASN A 152 -0.39 1.84 -3.74
CA ASN A 152 -1.79 1.70 -3.32
C ASN A 152 -2.54 0.61 -4.10
N LYS A 153 -2.19 0.36 -5.38
CA LYS A 153 -2.71 -0.80 -6.13
C LYS A 153 -2.27 -2.12 -5.50
N GLY A 154 -0.98 -2.23 -5.14
CA GLY A 154 -0.44 -3.40 -4.45
C GLY A 154 -1.08 -3.60 -3.09
N TRP A 155 -1.21 -2.52 -2.33
CA TRP A 155 -1.86 -2.53 -1.03
C TRP A 155 -3.27 -3.13 -1.10
N LYS A 156 -4.13 -2.60 -1.99
CA LYS A 156 -5.51 -3.10 -2.15
C LYS A 156 -5.55 -4.59 -2.49
N LYS A 157 -4.67 -5.06 -3.38
CA LYS A 157 -4.58 -6.48 -3.74
C LYS A 157 -4.17 -7.38 -2.57
N CYS A 158 -3.37 -6.90 -1.61
CA CYS A 158 -3.01 -7.68 -0.41
C CYS A 158 -4.26 -8.03 0.43
N TYR A 159 -5.21 -7.10 0.55
CA TYR A 159 -6.38 -7.26 1.43
C TYR A 159 -7.62 -7.84 0.73
N GLU A 160 -7.73 -7.76 -0.60
CA GLU A 160 -8.86 -8.31 -1.36
C GLU A 160 -8.91 -9.85 -1.38
N LYS A 161 -7.75 -10.53 -1.42
CA LYS A 161 -7.68 -11.99 -1.57
C LYS A 161 -6.82 -12.71 -0.52
N ARG A 162 -6.31 -11.99 0.50
CA ARG A 162 -5.34 -12.49 1.50
C ARG A 162 -4.23 -13.32 0.84
N ASP A 163 -3.41 -12.63 0.07
CA ASP A 163 -2.25 -13.22 -0.59
C ASP A 163 -0.99 -12.90 0.22
N ASP A 164 -0.64 -13.79 1.15
CA ASP A 164 0.48 -13.60 2.07
C ASP A 164 1.83 -13.52 1.32
N LYS A 165 1.97 -14.24 0.20
CA LYS A 165 3.17 -14.17 -0.64
C LYS A 165 3.31 -12.78 -1.27
N PHE A 166 2.23 -12.25 -1.84
CA PHE A 166 2.24 -10.92 -2.44
C PHE A 166 2.45 -9.83 -1.39
N HIS A 167 1.81 -9.98 -0.23
CA HIS A 167 1.98 -9.06 0.90
C HIS A 167 3.44 -8.99 1.35
N THR A 168 4.10 -10.15 1.49
CA THR A 168 5.52 -10.25 1.85
C THR A 168 6.41 -9.53 0.83
N ALA A 169 6.16 -9.74 -0.46
CA ALA A 169 6.94 -9.07 -1.51
C ALA A 169 6.71 -7.56 -1.56
N LEU A 170 5.50 -7.07 -1.28
CA LEU A 170 5.24 -5.64 -1.20
C LEU A 170 5.90 -4.99 0.04
N ASP A 171 5.93 -5.70 1.18
CA ASP A 171 6.65 -5.23 2.37
C ASP A 171 8.16 -5.23 2.16
N LEU A 172 8.70 -6.19 1.42
CA LEU A 172 10.09 -6.18 0.99
C LEU A 172 10.40 -4.95 0.13
N PHE A 173 9.52 -4.59 -0.81
CA PHE A 173 9.65 -3.34 -1.56
C PHE A 173 9.69 -2.12 -0.64
N ARG A 174 8.77 -2.02 0.32
CA ARG A 174 8.74 -0.93 1.30
C ARG A 174 10.08 -0.82 2.05
N LYS A 175 10.58 -1.93 2.59
CA LYS A 175 11.87 -1.98 3.31
C LYS A 175 13.04 -1.55 2.42
N THR A 176 13.04 -1.96 1.14
CA THR A 176 14.06 -1.53 0.17
C THR A 176 13.96 -0.03 -0.16
N TYR A 177 12.74 0.50 -0.28
CA TYR A 177 12.51 1.93 -0.45
C TYR A 177 13.03 2.73 0.76
N GLU A 178 12.74 2.29 1.99
CA GLU A 178 13.18 2.93 3.23
C GLU A 178 14.71 3.02 3.33
N LYS A 179 15.45 1.98 2.89
CA LYS A 179 16.92 2.02 2.82
C LYS A 179 17.46 3.12 1.90
N ARG A 180 16.73 3.46 0.83
CA ARG A 180 17.12 4.52 -0.13
C ARG A 180 16.52 5.88 0.20
N LEU A 181 15.78 5.99 1.29
CA LEU A 181 15.06 7.21 1.67
C LEU A 181 15.98 8.42 1.89
N SER A 182 17.21 8.20 2.36
CA SER A 182 18.19 9.28 2.55
C SER A 182 18.57 9.95 1.22
N SER A 183 18.87 9.15 0.19
CA SER A 183 19.16 9.63 -1.17
C SER A 183 17.95 10.34 -1.77
N ILE A 184 16.77 9.71 -1.70
CA ILE A 184 15.52 10.28 -2.24
C ILE A 184 15.18 11.60 -1.53
N SER A 185 15.33 11.64 -0.21
CA SER A 185 15.03 12.83 0.59
C SER A 185 15.95 13.99 0.24
N ASN A 186 17.21 13.77 -0.16
CA ASN A 186 18.08 14.87 -0.56
C ASN A 186 17.56 15.59 -1.81
N SER A 187 16.95 14.85 -2.74
CA SER A 187 16.37 15.42 -3.97
C SER A 187 14.91 15.87 -3.80
N CYS A 188 14.14 15.25 -2.91
CA CYS A 188 12.68 15.43 -2.84
C CYS A 188 12.14 15.98 -1.51
N LYS A 189 13.00 16.47 -0.61
CA LYS A 189 12.65 16.86 0.78
C LYS A 189 11.39 17.72 0.92
N ASP A 190 11.21 18.68 0.03
CA ASP A 190 10.16 19.68 0.16
C ASP A 190 8.86 19.28 -0.54
N LYS A 191 8.83 18.12 -1.21
CA LYS A 191 7.77 17.74 -2.15
C LYS A 191 6.65 16.89 -1.55
N GLY A 192 6.80 16.34 -0.35
CA GLY A 192 5.73 15.57 0.26
C GLY A 192 6.13 14.69 1.44
N LEU A 193 5.19 13.88 1.89
CA LEU A 193 5.42 12.75 2.79
C LEU A 193 6.09 11.64 1.99
N LEU A 194 7.28 11.24 2.41
CA LEU A 194 8.06 10.19 1.77
C LEU A 194 7.88 8.83 2.45
N VAL A 195 7.35 8.80 3.67
CA VAL A 195 7.20 7.55 4.43
C VAL A 195 6.02 6.76 3.87
N LEU A 196 6.29 5.54 3.41
CA LEU A 196 5.27 4.60 2.98
C LEU A 196 4.56 4.00 4.22
N PRO A 197 3.22 3.79 4.17
CA PRO A 197 2.51 3.08 5.22
C PRO A 197 3.06 1.68 5.44
N GLU A 198 3.18 1.26 6.71
CA GLU A 198 3.65 -0.06 7.08
C GLU A 198 2.59 -1.12 6.86
N LEU A 199 2.96 -2.18 6.13
CA LEU A 199 2.14 -3.37 5.92
C LEU A 199 2.16 -4.23 7.18
N VAL A 200 1.17 -4.07 8.06
CA VAL A 200 1.03 -4.94 9.23
C VAL A 200 0.51 -6.30 8.74
N SER A 201 1.36 -7.33 8.85
CA SER A 201 1.00 -8.71 8.49
C SER A 201 -0.22 -9.20 9.27
N SER A 202 -1.10 -9.94 8.56
CA SER A 202 -2.30 -10.56 9.11
C SER A 202 -2.00 -11.61 10.21
N GLU A 203 -0.74 -11.92 10.51
CA GLU A 203 -0.40 -12.80 11.65
C GLU A 203 -0.86 -12.22 12.99
N LEU A 204 -0.96 -10.90 13.15
CA LEU A 204 -1.62 -10.30 14.33
C LEU A 204 -3.13 -10.54 14.33
N SER A 205 -3.74 -10.86 13.18
CA SER A 205 -5.15 -11.26 13.06
C SER A 205 -5.38 -12.72 13.47
N GLN A 206 -4.35 -13.57 13.42
CA GLN A 206 -4.48 -15.00 13.72
C GLN A 206 -4.52 -15.33 15.22
N MET A 207 -4.19 -14.37 16.10
CA MET A 207 -4.50 -14.47 17.55
C MET A 207 -5.97 -14.21 17.89
N THR A 208 -6.86 -14.08 16.91
CA THR A 208 -8.32 -14.07 17.14
C THR A 208 -9.05 -15.11 16.28
N SER A 209 -8.52 -16.33 16.23
CA SER A 209 -9.26 -17.51 15.77
C SER A 209 -10.39 -17.94 16.74
N THR A 210 -10.85 -17.05 17.62
CA THR A 210 -11.96 -17.27 18.57
C THR A 210 -12.97 -16.12 18.73
N SER A 211 -12.89 -15.02 17.99
CA SER A 211 -13.91 -13.96 18.07
C SER A 211 -14.22 -13.39 16.69
N ALA A 212 -15.50 -13.12 16.38
CA ALA A 212 -15.94 -12.42 15.18
C ALA A 212 -14.99 -11.24 14.85
N GLY A 213 -14.55 -11.11 13.59
CA GLY A 213 -13.55 -10.09 13.20
C GLY A 213 -13.93 -8.64 13.56
N LYS A 214 -12.99 -7.70 13.40
CA LYS A 214 -13.16 -6.25 13.66
C LYS A 214 -14.58 -5.76 13.28
N ILE A 215 -15.24 -5.05 14.19
CA ILE A 215 -16.61 -4.54 14.03
C ILE A 215 -16.69 -3.66 12.78
N GLY A 216 -15.71 -2.77 12.60
CA GLY A 216 -15.64 -1.89 11.44
C GLY A 216 -15.59 -2.65 10.11
N LEU A 217 -14.80 -3.73 10.03
CA LEU A 217 -14.78 -4.57 8.83
C LEU A 217 -16.13 -5.26 8.61
N ASN A 218 -16.77 -5.75 9.67
CA ASN A 218 -18.10 -6.34 9.57
C ASN A 218 -19.17 -5.38 9.05
N LEU A 219 -19.03 -4.07 9.32
CA LEU A 219 -19.96 -3.03 8.86
C LEU A 219 -19.81 -2.71 7.35
N THR A 220 -18.72 -3.13 6.71
CA THR A 220 -18.50 -2.93 5.26
C THR A 220 -18.85 -4.15 4.41
N LEU A 221 -18.98 -5.33 5.02
CA LEU A 221 -19.28 -6.58 4.33
C LEU A 221 -20.76 -6.69 3.94
N ASN A 222 -21.01 -7.19 2.72
CA ASN A 222 -22.35 -7.57 2.28
C ASN A 222 -22.77 -8.88 2.94
N LYS A 223 -23.52 -8.80 4.05
CA LYS A 223 -24.18 -9.97 4.66
C LYS A 223 -25.58 -10.16 4.06
N GLU A 224 -26.07 -11.39 3.99
CA GLU A 224 -27.42 -11.69 3.48
C GLU A 224 -28.53 -11.35 4.48
N ARG A 225 -28.19 -11.22 5.78
CA ARG A 225 -29.12 -10.87 6.86
C ARG A 225 -28.48 -9.87 7.82
N GLN A 226 -29.27 -8.91 8.28
CA GLN A 226 -28.91 -7.97 9.34
C GLN A 226 -29.82 -8.26 10.53
N PHE A 227 -29.27 -8.42 11.72
CA PHE A 227 -30.07 -8.71 12.91
C PHE A 227 -30.69 -7.44 13.47
N VAL A 228 -31.88 -7.56 14.07
CA VAL A 228 -32.54 -6.47 14.79
C VAL A 228 -31.60 -6.01 15.91
N ASN A 229 -31.29 -4.71 15.96
CA ASN A 229 -30.35 -4.02 16.87
C ASN A 229 -28.88 -3.96 16.44
N GLU A 230 -28.48 -4.48 15.27
CA GLU A 230 -27.13 -4.24 14.75
C GLU A 230 -26.94 -2.77 14.30
N LEU A 231 -25.69 -2.32 14.28
CA LEU A 231 -25.33 -1.05 13.66
C LEU A 231 -25.63 -1.11 12.14
N PRO A 232 -26.23 -0.07 11.54
CA PRO A 232 -26.43 0.04 10.10
C PRO A 232 -25.13 -0.11 9.32
N ARG A 233 -25.17 -0.72 8.13
CA ARG A 233 -23.97 -0.85 7.30
C ARG A 233 -23.43 0.51 6.90
N ILE A 234 -22.11 0.56 6.75
CA ILE A 234 -21.42 1.73 6.20
C ILE A 234 -21.44 1.57 4.68
N THR A 235 -22.34 2.33 4.05
CA THR A 235 -22.59 2.31 2.61
C THR A 235 -21.71 3.33 1.88
N ASP A 236 -21.97 3.53 0.58
CA ASP A 236 -21.24 4.48 -0.26
C ASP A 236 -21.52 5.95 0.10
N GLU A 237 -22.42 6.23 1.05
CA GLU A 237 -22.56 7.56 1.69
C GLU A 237 -21.29 7.96 2.47
N TYR A 238 -20.53 6.96 2.95
CA TYR A 238 -19.31 7.14 3.74
C TYR A 238 -18.09 6.49 3.07
N PRO A 239 -17.69 6.96 1.87
CA PRO A 239 -16.71 6.25 1.06
C PRO A 239 -15.31 6.20 1.70
N ASN A 240 -14.90 7.25 2.43
CA ASN A 240 -13.57 7.30 3.04
C ASN A 240 -13.50 6.41 4.28
N LEU A 241 -14.54 6.43 5.12
CA LEU A 241 -14.67 5.54 6.26
C LEU A 241 -14.78 4.08 5.79
N LYS A 242 -15.63 3.79 4.78
CA LYS A 242 -15.77 2.45 4.19
C LYS A 242 -14.44 1.93 3.66
N GLU A 243 -13.67 2.76 2.94
CA GLU A 243 -12.34 2.37 2.45
C GLU A 243 -11.41 2.06 3.63
N LEU A 244 -11.31 2.94 4.62
CA LEU A 244 -10.47 2.74 5.80
C LEU A 244 -10.77 1.41 6.52
N LEU A 245 -12.04 1.16 6.80
CA LEU A 245 -12.49 -0.05 7.51
C LEU A 245 -12.22 -1.32 6.70
N SER A 246 -12.43 -1.27 5.38
CA SER A 246 -12.12 -2.37 4.47
C SER A 246 -10.61 -2.64 4.38
N GLN A 247 -9.78 -1.63 4.64
CA GLN A 247 -8.33 -1.75 4.75
C GLN A 247 -7.85 -2.00 6.20
N GLN A 248 -8.76 -2.41 7.10
CA GLN A 248 -8.47 -2.71 8.50
C GLN A 248 -7.78 -1.55 9.26
N TYR A 249 -8.26 -0.32 9.05
CA TYR A 249 -7.74 0.91 9.64
C TYR A 249 -6.39 1.40 9.10
N ASN A 250 -5.89 0.80 8.02
CA ASN A 250 -4.69 1.29 7.35
C ASN A 250 -5.02 2.35 6.31
N LEU A 251 -4.37 3.50 6.44
CA LEU A 251 -4.51 4.59 5.49
C LEU A 251 -3.60 4.36 4.28
N LEU A 252 -4.18 4.27 3.08
CA LEU A 252 -3.40 4.24 1.82
C LEU A 252 -2.42 5.43 1.73
N TYR A 253 -1.31 5.22 1.02
CA TYR A 253 -0.26 6.20 0.87
C TYR A 253 -0.75 7.45 0.15
N GLU A 254 -0.38 8.61 0.69
CA GLU A 254 -0.63 9.93 0.11
C GLU A 254 0.60 10.79 0.37
N HIS A 255 1.28 11.18 -0.71
CA HIS A 255 2.49 12.00 -0.62
C HIS A 255 2.17 13.48 -0.39
N ASP A 256 1.00 13.95 -0.85
CA ASP A 256 0.65 15.36 -0.73
C ASP A 256 0.17 15.64 0.70
N ARG A 257 0.85 16.56 1.39
CA ARG A 257 0.57 16.86 2.80
C ARG A 257 -0.85 17.37 3.02
N ASN A 258 -1.39 18.16 2.10
CA ASN A 258 -2.73 18.72 2.24
C ASN A 258 -3.81 17.69 1.93
N ALA A 259 -3.63 16.87 0.89
CA ALA A 259 -4.50 15.75 0.58
C ALA A 259 -4.48 14.69 1.69
N HIS A 260 -3.33 14.49 2.35
CA HIS A 260 -3.21 13.60 3.49
C HIS A 260 -4.05 14.10 4.68
N LYS A 261 -3.88 15.38 5.06
CA LYS A 261 -4.70 16.04 6.09
C LYS A 261 -6.19 15.97 5.73
N ASP A 262 -6.52 16.20 4.47
CA ASP A 262 -7.88 16.14 3.95
C ASP A 262 -8.53 14.77 4.11
N ARG A 263 -7.80 13.71 3.75
CA ARG A 263 -8.30 12.36 3.90
C ARG A 263 -8.53 11.98 5.37
N ILE A 264 -7.62 12.35 6.27
CA ILE A 264 -7.79 12.14 7.71
C ILE A 264 -9.05 12.85 8.22
N MET A 265 -9.28 14.10 7.83
CA MET A 265 -10.44 14.86 8.29
C MET A 265 -11.76 14.36 7.70
N LYS A 266 -11.77 13.95 6.42
CA LYS A 266 -12.95 13.32 5.79
C LYS A 266 -13.38 12.06 6.52
N ILE A 267 -12.41 11.20 6.85
CA ILE A 267 -12.67 9.98 7.63
C ILE A 267 -13.27 10.34 9.00
N LEU A 268 -12.68 11.28 9.72
CA LEU A 268 -13.18 11.71 11.03
C LEU A 268 -14.60 12.28 10.93
N ARG A 269 -14.87 13.11 9.92
CA ARG A 269 -16.21 13.67 9.69
C ARG A 269 -17.24 12.58 9.43
N GLU A 270 -16.96 11.69 8.48
CA GLU A 270 -17.84 10.58 8.12
C GLU A 270 -18.10 9.67 9.33
N PHE A 271 -17.07 9.41 10.14
CA PHE A 271 -17.21 8.65 11.37
C PHE A 271 -18.10 9.35 12.40
N ILE A 272 -17.90 10.65 12.62
CA ILE A 272 -18.72 11.44 13.55
C ILE A 272 -20.18 11.45 13.07
N ASP A 273 -20.43 11.73 11.79
CA ASP A 273 -21.78 11.74 11.21
C ASP A 273 -22.47 10.37 11.32
N TYR A 274 -21.73 9.29 11.06
CA TYR A 274 -22.25 7.95 11.26
C TYR A 274 -22.61 7.70 12.73
N CYS A 275 -21.76 8.13 13.68
CA CYS A 275 -22.04 7.98 15.11
C CYS A 275 -23.28 8.79 15.52
N THR A 276 -23.41 10.05 15.09
CA THR A 276 -24.53 10.92 15.47
C THR A 276 -25.87 10.39 14.96
N LYS A 277 -25.92 9.84 13.74
CA LYS A 277 -27.12 9.18 13.19
C LYS A 277 -27.50 7.88 13.91
N ASN A 278 -26.55 7.28 14.64
CA ASN A 278 -26.73 6.00 15.34
C ASN A 278 -26.73 6.14 16.87
N TYR A 279 -26.91 7.36 17.40
CA TYR A 279 -27.06 7.56 18.83
C TYR A 279 -28.18 6.72 19.43
N GLY A 280 -27.93 6.16 20.62
CA GLY A 280 -28.84 5.25 21.29
C GLY A 280 -28.73 3.78 20.87
N ASN A 281 -27.99 3.45 19.81
CA ASN A 281 -27.68 2.06 19.46
C ASN A 281 -26.65 1.47 20.45
N GLU A 282 -26.95 0.31 21.05
CA GLU A 282 -26.10 -0.33 22.06
C GLU A 282 -24.75 -0.80 21.50
N ASN A 283 -24.71 -1.11 20.20
CA ASN A 283 -23.52 -1.57 19.51
C ASN A 283 -22.62 -0.42 19.04
N LEU A 284 -23.02 0.85 19.27
CA LEU A 284 -22.20 2.01 18.93
C LEU A 284 -20.95 2.14 19.82
N GLU A 285 -21.07 1.87 21.13
CA GLU A 285 -19.93 2.03 22.05
C GLU A 285 -18.74 1.10 21.71
N PRO A 286 -18.94 -0.20 21.42
CA PRO A 286 -17.85 -1.06 20.96
C PRO A 286 -17.18 -0.58 19.66
N PHE A 287 -17.97 -0.15 18.67
CA PHE A 287 -17.43 0.37 17.40
C PHE A 287 -16.65 1.68 17.60
N LEU A 288 -17.15 2.56 18.47
CA LEU A 288 -16.49 3.80 18.85
C LEU A 288 -15.09 3.51 19.41
N LYS A 289 -15.00 2.64 20.42
CA LYS A 289 -13.73 2.22 21.03
C LYS A 289 -12.76 1.60 20.02
N GLU A 290 -13.27 0.76 19.11
CA GLU A 290 -12.47 0.16 18.04
C GLU A 290 -11.85 1.23 17.14
N PHE A 291 -12.64 2.19 16.65
CA PHE A 291 -12.14 3.27 15.78
C PHE A 291 -11.09 4.14 16.48
N PHE A 292 -11.31 4.48 17.75
CA PHE A 292 -10.37 5.31 18.49
C PHE A 292 -9.05 4.59 18.77
N SER A 293 -9.11 3.31 19.13
CA SER A 293 -7.95 2.44 19.33
C SER A 293 -7.15 2.24 18.04
N GLU A 294 -7.82 1.84 16.97
CA GLU A 294 -7.17 1.37 15.75
C GLU A 294 -6.72 2.52 14.84
N PHE A 295 -7.39 3.68 14.87
CA PHE A 295 -7.10 4.78 13.94
C PHE A 295 -6.86 6.13 14.61
N TYR A 296 -7.82 6.65 15.36
CA TYR A 296 -7.74 8.04 15.84
C TYR A 296 -6.50 8.28 16.71
N SER A 297 -6.23 7.37 17.65
CA SER A 297 -5.10 7.46 18.58
C SER A 297 -3.74 7.45 17.87
N GLN A 298 -3.64 6.76 16.74
CA GLN A 298 -2.41 6.72 15.94
C GLN A 298 -2.17 8.01 15.13
N LYS A 299 -3.20 8.86 14.99
CA LYS A 299 -3.17 10.10 14.20
C LYS A 299 -3.28 11.37 15.04
N VAL A 300 -3.17 11.26 16.37
CA VAL A 300 -3.30 12.40 17.30
C VAL A 300 -2.47 13.59 16.84
N SER A 301 -1.16 13.41 16.59
CA SER A 301 -0.27 14.49 16.12
C SER A 301 -0.78 15.21 14.87
N HIS A 302 -1.34 14.46 13.90
CA HIS A 302 -1.86 15.03 12.67
C HIS A 302 -3.12 15.86 12.94
N TYR A 303 -4.00 15.38 13.82
CA TYR A 303 -5.17 16.15 14.25
C TYR A 303 -4.76 17.42 14.99
N GLU A 304 -3.77 17.38 15.88
CA GLU A 304 -3.32 18.58 16.61
C GLU A 304 -2.84 19.66 15.65
N ASP A 305 -2.03 19.27 14.65
CA ASP A 305 -1.53 20.17 13.62
C ASP A 305 -2.68 20.81 12.82
N ILE A 306 -3.65 20.00 12.40
CA ILE A 306 -4.83 20.48 11.67
C ILE A 306 -5.65 21.43 12.54
N TYR A 307 -5.90 21.09 13.80
CA TYR A 307 -6.71 21.91 14.69
C TYR A 307 -6.04 23.27 14.96
N LEU A 308 -4.71 23.28 15.15
CA LEU A 308 -3.93 24.51 15.29
C LEU A 308 -3.95 25.37 14.03
N GLU A 309 -3.85 24.77 12.85
CA GLU A 309 -3.87 25.48 11.59
C GLU A 309 -5.26 26.07 11.29
N CYS A 310 -6.30 25.24 11.35
CA CYS A 310 -7.67 25.63 11.00
C CYS A 310 -8.35 26.53 12.05
N SER A 311 -7.87 26.55 13.30
CA SER A 311 -8.32 27.51 14.32
C SER A 311 -7.80 28.93 14.07
N ARG A 312 -6.62 29.06 13.42
CA ARG A 312 -5.96 30.35 13.17
C ARG A 312 -6.28 30.95 11.80
N ASN A 313 -6.42 30.11 10.77
CA ASN A 313 -6.68 30.58 9.40
C ASN A 313 -7.78 29.75 8.73
N MET A 314 -8.99 30.30 8.70
CA MET A 314 -10.21 29.54 8.35
C MET A 314 -10.44 29.30 6.84
N LYS A 315 -9.65 29.87 5.93
CA LYS A 315 -10.18 30.17 4.57
C LYS A 315 -9.52 29.55 3.34
N SER A 316 -8.45 28.74 3.42
CA SER A 316 -7.80 28.29 2.16
C SER A 316 -7.85 26.79 1.85
N ASN A 317 -7.91 25.91 2.85
CA ASN A 317 -7.65 24.48 2.62
C ASN A 317 -8.88 23.61 2.88
N HIS A 318 -9.14 22.63 2.00
CA HIS A 318 -10.32 21.76 2.04
C HIS A 318 -10.48 21.02 3.38
N TYR A 319 -9.38 20.55 3.98
CA TYR A 319 -9.42 19.87 5.28
C TYR A 319 -9.89 20.77 6.45
N CYS A 320 -9.77 22.10 6.32
CA CYS A 320 -10.34 23.03 7.30
C CYS A 320 -11.85 23.18 7.16
N THR A 321 -12.40 22.99 5.96
CA THR A 321 -13.85 22.86 5.75
C THR A 321 -14.37 21.61 6.43
N GLU A 322 -13.68 20.48 6.24
CA GLU A 322 -14.00 19.21 6.90
C GLU A 322 -13.96 19.34 8.43
N TYR A 323 -12.95 20.02 8.97
CA TYR A 323 -12.87 20.37 10.39
C TYR A 323 -14.08 21.19 10.89
N GLN A 324 -14.55 22.16 10.10
CA GLN A 324 -15.72 22.95 10.47
C GLN A 324 -17.00 22.12 10.48
N GLU A 325 -17.16 21.19 9.54
CA GLU A 325 -18.31 20.28 9.52
C GLU A 325 -18.31 19.36 10.75
N CYS A 326 -17.15 18.81 11.13
CA CYS A 326 -17.02 18.08 12.39
C CYS A 326 -17.45 18.93 13.61
N ARG A 327 -17.07 20.21 13.64
CA ARG A 327 -17.50 21.12 14.73
C ARG A 327 -19.01 21.33 14.76
N LYS A 328 -19.65 21.46 13.59
CA LYS A 328 -21.10 21.59 13.48
C LYS A 328 -21.82 20.33 13.97
N LEU A 329 -21.36 19.16 13.51
CA LEU A 329 -21.93 17.85 13.91
C LEU A 329 -21.85 17.62 15.42
N LEU A 330 -20.72 17.98 16.04
CA LEU A 330 -20.54 17.83 17.49
C LEU A 330 -21.18 18.97 18.30
N GLY A 331 -21.48 20.12 17.70
CA GLY A 331 -21.91 21.31 18.42
C GLY A 331 -20.84 21.87 19.38
N PHE A 332 -19.56 21.54 19.17
CA PHE A 332 -18.46 21.96 20.02
C PHE A 332 -17.16 22.15 19.24
N ASN A 333 -16.21 22.89 19.82
CA ASN A 333 -14.90 23.09 19.20
C ASN A 333 -14.01 21.85 19.39
N LEU A 334 -13.62 21.19 18.29
CA LEU A 334 -12.73 20.02 18.29
C LEU A 334 -11.38 20.29 18.96
N PHE A 335 -10.83 21.50 18.78
CA PHE A 335 -9.58 21.89 19.45
C PHE A 335 -9.71 21.83 20.98
N SER A 336 -10.88 22.20 21.50
CA SER A 336 -11.18 22.16 22.93
C SER A 336 -11.49 20.74 23.44
N LEU A 337 -11.86 19.81 22.54
CA LEU A 337 -12.09 18.39 22.85
C LEU A 337 -10.87 17.53 22.61
N LYS A 338 -9.70 18.12 22.32
CA LYS A 338 -8.48 17.38 21.98
C LYS A 338 -8.21 16.26 23.00
N GLY A 339 -8.32 15.00 22.56
CA GLY A 339 -8.15 13.80 23.39
C GLY A 339 -9.43 13.26 24.06
N ASN A 340 -10.50 14.06 24.14
CA ASN A 340 -11.76 13.72 24.82
C ASN A 340 -12.95 13.56 23.85
N ILE A 341 -12.71 13.54 22.53
CA ILE A 341 -13.78 13.40 21.52
C ILE A 341 -14.55 12.08 21.72
N GLU A 342 -13.86 11.00 22.05
CA GLU A 342 -14.47 9.70 22.32
C GLU A 342 -15.50 9.79 23.45
N ASP A 343 -15.09 10.26 24.62
CA ASP A 343 -15.96 10.43 25.79
C ASP A 343 -17.12 11.37 25.50
N TYR A 344 -16.87 12.45 24.73
CA TYR A 344 -17.90 13.38 24.32
C TYR A 344 -18.99 12.70 23.47
N ILE A 345 -18.60 11.97 22.41
CA ILE A 345 -19.54 11.25 21.54
C ILE A 345 -20.30 10.19 22.36
N LEU A 346 -19.61 9.47 23.25
CA LEU A 346 -20.21 8.44 24.07
C LEU A 346 -21.25 9.01 25.05
N SER A 347 -20.94 10.14 25.70
CA SER A 347 -21.87 10.82 26.62
C SER A 347 -23.14 11.28 25.91
N LYS A 348 -23.01 11.86 24.70
CA LYS A 348 -24.15 12.27 23.87
C LYS A 348 -25.01 11.10 23.44
N SER A 349 -24.40 9.98 23.03
CA SER A 349 -25.13 8.76 22.68
C SER A 349 -25.93 8.20 23.86
N LYS A 350 -25.35 8.17 25.07
CA LYS A 350 -26.02 7.72 26.30
C LYS A 350 -27.20 8.61 26.68
N LEU A 351 -27.07 9.94 26.57
CA LEU A 351 -28.17 10.88 26.79
C LEU A 351 -29.33 10.66 25.80
N PHE A 352 -29.02 10.38 24.53
CA PHE A 352 -30.04 10.07 23.52
C PHE A 352 -30.80 8.78 23.84
N LYS A 353 -30.09 7.73 24.29
CA LYS A 353 -30.72 6.49 24.78
C LYS A 353 -31.73 6.80 25.89
N GLY A 354 -31.31 7.57 26.91
CA GLY A 354 -32.16 7.96 28.04
C GLY A 354 -33.42 8.73 27.65
N LYS A 355 -33.34 9.63 26.66
CA LYS A 355 -34.51 10.35 26.12
C LYS A 355 -35.51 9.41 25.41
N ASN A 356 -35.04 8.36 24.75
CA ASN A 356 -35.91 7.39 24.09
C ASN A 356 -36.55 6.39 25.06
N THR A 357 -35.87 6.05 26.17
CA THR A 357 -36.48 5.23 27.25
C THR A 357 -37.54 6.00 28.06
N LEU A 358 -37.51 7.34 28.04
CA LEU A 358 -38.42 8.23 28.75
C LEU A 358 -39.59 8.75 27.88
N LYS A 359 -39.89 8.15 26.72
CA LYS A 359 -41.10 8.47 25.95
C LYS A 359 -42.37 7.93 26.64
N GLY A 360 -42.68 8.51 27.79
CA GLY A 360 -44.00 8.62 28.40
C GLY A 360 -44.25 10.09 28.71
N ASN A 361 -44.90 10.78 27.77
CA ASN A 361 -45.40 12.17 27.76
C ASN A 361 -44.40 13.35 27.92
N PRO A 362 -44.52 14.42 27.10
CA PRO A 362 -43.60 15.55 27.13
C PRO A 362 -44.06 16.64 28.10
N SER A 363 -43.11 17.22 28.83
CA SER A 363 -43.16 18.60 29.29
C SER A 363 -41.87 19.25 28.80
N TYR A 364 -42.06 20.29 28.01
CA TYR A 364 -41.02 21.12 27.42
C TYR A 364 -40.55 22.11 28.49
N GLU A 365 -39.24 22.24 28.65
CA GLU A 365 -38.61 23.50 28.99
C GLU A 365 -37.21 23.51 28.35
N GLU A 366 -37.08 24.34 27.31
CA GLU A 366 -35.79 24.78 26.78
C GLU A 366 -35.13 25.67 27.84
N GLN A 367 -33.97 25.26 28.32
CA GLN A 367 -33.10 26.17 29.07
C GLN A 367 -31.72 26.15 28.41
N GLU A 368 -31.42 27.24 27.70
CA GLU A 368 -30.07 27.61 27.30
C GLU A 368 -29.24 27.86 28.58
N ASP A 369 -28.47 26.87 29.00
CA ASP A 369 -27.50 27.05 30.08
C ASP A 369 -26.12 27.35 29.49
N ASN A 370 -25.83 28.65 29.37
CA ASN A 370 -24.47 29.18 29.27
C ASN A 370 -23.77 29.01 30.62
N ALA A 371 -23.39 27.78 30.97
CA ALA A 371 -22.61 27.50 32.16
C ALA A 371 -21.20 27.03 31.78
N VAL A 372 -20.24 27.94 31.90
CA VAL A 372 -18.81 27.60 32.00
C VAL A 372 -18.63 26.78 33.27
N PRO A 373 -18.05 25.57 33.23
CA PRO A 373 -17.80 24.84 34.46
C PRO A 373 -16.61 25.47 35.20
N ASN A 374 -16.92 26.10 36.34
CA ASN A 374 -15.93 26.49 37.34
C ASN A 374 -15.29 25.22 37.93
N VAL A 375 -14.05 24.94 37.51
CA VAL A 375 -13.23 23.89 38.12
C VAL A 375 -12.55 24.48 39.35
N THR A 376 -12.97 24.04 40.54
CA THR A 376 -12.30 24.29 41.82
C THR A 376 -10.90 23.67 41.78
N PRO A 377 -9.81 24.42 42.09
CA PRO A 377 -8.47 23.86 42.07
C PRO A 377 -8.23 23.04 43.34
N ALA A 378 -8.31 21.71 43.22
CA ALA A 378 -7.81 20.81 44.25
C ALA A 378 -6.27 20.74 44.15
N LEU A 379 -5.60 21.43 45.08
CA LEU A 379 -4.20 21.23 45.41
C LEU A 379 -4.00 19.78 45.89
N VAL A 380 -3.50 18.91 45.01
CA VAL A 380 -2.88 17.63 45.40
C VAL A 380 -1.44 17.66 44.93
N GLY A 381 -0.55 17.48 45.91
CA GLY A 381 0.86 17.79 45.86
C GLY A 381 1.68 17.04 44.82
N THR A 382 2.67 17.78 44.34
CA THR A 382 3.86 17.39 43.60
C THR A 382 4.66 16.27 44.27
N VAL A 383 4.45 14.99 43.89
CA VAL A 383 5.52 13.95 43.94
C VAL A 383 5.27 12.83 42.92
N VAL A 384 5.15 13.13 41.61
CA VAL A 384 5.40 12.10 40.56
C VAL A 384 6.08 12.70 39.31
N GLY A 385 6.68 13.89 39.44
CA GLY A 385 7.41 14.53 38.33
C GLY A 385 8.82 13.98 38.10
N GLY A 386 9.38 13.20 39.04
CA GLY A 386 10.78 12.75 38.98
C GLY A 386 11.02 11.42 38.25
N PHE A 387 10.01 10.54 38.16
CA PHE A 387 10.21 9.18 37.61
C PHE A 387 9.60 8.94 36.22
N PHE A 388 8.78 9.87 35.70
CA PHE A 388 8.31 9.78 34.31
C PHE A 388 9.20 10.56 33.33
N LEU A 389 9.86 11.64 33.76
CA LEU A 389 10.76 12.39 32.88
C LEU A 389 12.03 11.59 32.52
N SER A 390 12.48 10.65 33.35
CA SER A 390 13.61 9.76 33.00
C SER A 390 13.22 8.69 31.98
N TYR A 391 11.97 8.21 31.96
CA TYR A 391 11.49 7.24 30.96
C TYR A 391 11.25 7.91 29.59
N PHE A 392 10.73 9.15 29.59
CA PHE A 392 10.54 9.91 28.35
C PHE A 392 11.86 10.43 27.76
N LEU A 393 12.83 10.86 28.57
CA LEU A 393 14.13 11.28 28.02
C LEU A 393 14.96 10.08 27.54
N PHE A 394 14.76 8.87 28.05
CA PHE A 394 15.39 7.67 27.47
C PHE A 394 14.81 7.30 26.10
N LYS A 395 13.50 7.51 25.87
CA LYS A 395 12.84 7.22 24.58
C LYS A 395 12.96 8.37 23.55
N PHE A 396 13.31 9.58 23.98
CA PHE A 396 13.30 10.78 23.13
C PHE A 396 14.60 11.60 23.08
N THR A 397 15.74 11.08 23.56
CA THR A 397 17.03 11.71 23.25
C THR A 397 17.60 11.15 21.93
N PRO A 398 17.75 11.95 20.86
CA PRO A 398 18.13 11.47 19.53
C PRO A 398 19.66 11.35 19.37
N PHE A 399 20.34 10.65 20.28
CA PHE A 399 21.81 10.46 20.20
C PHE A 399 22.27 9.07 19.74
N GLY A 400 21.37 8.11 19.52
CA GLY A 400 21.71 6.80 18.93
C GLY A 400 22.30 6.86 17.50
N PRO A 401 21.75 7.69 16.58
CA PRO A 401 22.29 7.80 15.22
C PRO A 401 23.49 8.75 15.07
N TRP A 402 23.81 9.56 16.09
CA TRP A 402 24.93 10.51 16.02
C TRP A 402 26.25 9.91 16.54
N VAL A 403 26.21 9.03 17.54
CA VAL A 403 27.44 8.36 18.04
C VAL A 403 27.96 7.31 17.06
N HIS A 404 27.10 6.72 16.23
CA HIS A 404 27.55 5.87 15.11
C HIS A 404 28.19 6.69 13.96
N ARG A 405 27.92 8.01 13.91
CA ARG A 405 28.44 8.93 12.89
C ARG A 405 29.86 9.45 13.19
N VAL A 406 30.46 9.08 14.33
CA VAL A 406 31.78 9.62 14.75
C VAL A 406 32.88 8.54 14.82
N ILE A 407 32.56 7.24 14.66
CA ILE A 407 33.56 6.15 14.81
C ILE A 407 33.95 5.46 13.49
N LEU A 408 33.30 5.76 12.35
CA LEU A 408 33.77 5.31 11.04
C LEU A 408 33.92 6.50 10.11
N LYS A 409 35.12 7.11 10.15
CA LYS A 409 35.63 7.94 9.06
C LYS A 409 36.10 7.03 7.93
N ASP A 410 35.82 7.50 6.72
CA ASP A 410 36.37 7.14 5.42
C ASP A 410 36.11 5.71 4.93
N GLU A 411 35.17 5.57 3.99
CA GLU A 411 35.49 5.37 2.58
C GLU A 411 34.21 5.50 1.74
N GLU A 412 34.33 6.18 0.61
CA GLU A 412 33.28 6.44 -0.37
C GLU A 412 32.88 5.13 -1.06
N TYR A 413 32.00 4.35 -0.43
CA TYR A 413 31.55 3.06 -0.94
C TYR A 413 30.28 3.23 -1.80
N LEU A 414 30.45 3.30 -3.12
CA LEU A 414 29.38 3.08 -4.10
C LEU A 414 28.91 1.62 -4.00
N PRO A 415 27.67 1.32 -3.57
CA PRO A 415 27.24 -0.05 -3.39
C PRO A 415 27.14 -0.76 -4.75
N ASN A 416 27.69 -1.97 -4.79
CA ASN A 416 27.68 -2.91 -5.90
C ASN A 416 26.23 -3.14 -6.41
N PHE A 417 25.93 -2.67 -7.62
CA PHE A 417 24.57 -2.35 -8.09
C PHE A 417 23.72 -3.57 -8.56
N ASP A 418 24.13 -4.80 -8.24
CA ASP A 418 23.86 -5.92 -9.15
C ASP A 418 23.38 -7.25 -8.53
N GLU A 419 23.56 -7.47 -7.24
CA GLU A 419 23.17 -8.74 -6.60
C GLU A 419 21.85 -8.62 -5.82
N GLU A 420 21.64 -7.48 -5.17
CA GLU A 420 20.42 -7.20 -4.40
C GLU A 420 19.20 -6.95 -5.29
N ASN A 421 19.32 -6.18 -6.38
CA ASN A 421 18.20 -5.69 -7.21
C ASN A 421 17.26 -6.77 -7.76
N PHE A 422 17.79 -7.97 -7.94
CA PHE A 422 17.11 -9.09 -8.56
C PHE A 422 16.37 -9.92 -7.51
N GLN A 423 16.96 -10.14 -6.33
CA GLN A 423 16.40 -10.88 -5.18
C GLN A 423 14.91 -10.55 -4.94
N TYR A 424 14.54 -9.30 -5.18
CA TYR A 424 13.28 -8.70 -4.75
C TYR A 424 12.06 -8.92 -5.67
N LEU A 425 12.27 -9.20 -6.96
CA LEU A 425 11.17 -9.63 -7.86
C LEU A 425 10.88 -11.13 -7.71
N TYR A 426 11.75 -11.87 -7.02
CA TYR A 426 11.77 -13.33 -7.00
C TYR A 426 11.01 -13.98 -5.87
N GLU A 427 10.74 -13.26 -4.77
CA GLU A 427 10.02 -13.80 -3.62
C GLU A 427 8.54 -14.08 -3.93
N TYR A 428 7.94 -13.36 -4.89
CA TYR A 428 6.54 -13.56 -5.30
C TYR A 428 6.38 -14.41 -6.57
N TYR A 429 7.44 -14.69 -7.33
CA TYR A 429 7.29 -15.26 -8.67
C TYR A 429 6.46 -16.56 -8.64
N PRO A 430 5.34 -16.64 -9.39
CA PRO A 430 4.43 -17.77 -9.31
C PRO A 430 5.17 -19.06 -9.69
N GLU A 431 5.26 -20.00 -8.75
CA GLU A 431 5.81 -21.32 -9.02
C GLU A 431 4.91 -22.05 -10.02
N TYR A 432 5.52 -22.60 -11.06
CA TYR A 432 4.82 -23.39 -12.05
C TYR A 432 4.47 -24.75 -11.44
N ASP A 433 3.21 -24.94 -11.05
CA ASP A 433 2.66 -26.29 -10.93
C ASP A 433 2.53 -26.87 -12.33
N TYR A 434 3.05 -28.08 -12.50
CA TYR A 434 3.20 -28.78 -13.79
C TYR A 434 1.85 -28.82 -14.53
N PHE A 435 1.65 -27.94 -15.52
CA PHE A 435 0.53 -28.06 -16.44
C PHE A 435 0.78 -29.29 -17.31
N ASN A 436 0.16 -30.41 -16.93
CA ASN A 436 0.12 -31.63 -17.73
C ASN A 436 -0.90 -31.41 -18.87
N PRO A 437 -0.48 -31.35 -20.16
CA PRO A 437 -1.40 -31.08 -21.26
C PRO A 437 -2.36 -32.24 -21.57
N ASP A 438 -2.22 -33.40 -20.92
CA ASP A 438 -2.94 -34.64 -21.27
C ASP A 438 -4.31 -34.82 -20.59
N TYR A 439 -4.95 -33.76 -20.11
CA TYR A 439 -6.35 -33.82 -19.63
C TYR A 439 -7.25 -32.80 -20.35
N GLU A 440 -7.30 -32.87 -21.67
CA GLU A 440 -8.54 -32.60 -22.40
C GLU A 440 -9.47 -33.82 -22.24
N ASN A 441 -10.37 -33.75 -21.26
CA ASN A 441 -11.75 -34.26 -21.36
C ASN A 441 -12.44 -34.13 -19.99
N VAL A 442 -13.00 -32.95 -19.71
CA VAL A 442 -14.14 -32.89 -18.78
C VAL A 442 -15.23 -32.02 -19.41
N ASN A 443 -16.32 -32.72 -19.69
CA ASN A 443 -17.58 -32.28 -20.31
C ASN A 443 -18.08 -30.91 -19.84
N ILE A 444 -18.31 -30.03 -20.81
CA ILE A 444 -19.22 -28.89 -20.66
C ILE A 444 -20.65 -29.47 -20.63
N ALA A 445 -21.22 -29.61 -19.44
CA ALA A 445 -22.66 -29.78 -19.29
C ALA A 445 -23.31 -28.39 -19.17
N TYR A 446 -23.92 -27.95 -20.26
CA TYR A 446 -24.96 -26.93 -20.23
C TYR A 446 -26.15 -27.46 -19.42
N TYR A 447 -26.69 -26.64 -18.52
CA TYR A 447 -28.14 -26.67 -18.27
C TYR A 447 -28.67 -25.24 -18.08
N PRO A 448 -29.61 -24.81 -18.94
CA PRO A 448 -30.54 -23.71 -18.66
C PRO A 448 -31.82 -24.26 -18.03
N SER A 449 -32.31 -23.62 -16.97
CA SER A 449 -33.71 -23.41 -16.55
C SER A 449 -33.73 -22.75 -15.17
#